data_AF-A0A5C6V9N4-F1
#
_entry.id   AF-A0A5C6V9N4-F1
#
_cell.length_a   1.000
_cell.length_b   1.000
_cell.length_c   1.000
_cell.angle_alpha   90.00
_cell.angle_beta   90.00
_cell.angle_gamma   90.00
#
_symmetry.space_group_name_H-M   'P 1'
#
loop_
_entity.id
_entity.type
_entity.pdbx_description
1 polymer ?
#
loop_
_entity_poly.entity_id
_entity_poly.type
_entity_poly.pdbx_seq_one_letter_code
_entity_poly.pdbx_strand_id
1 'polypeptide(L)'
;MNSDQVRALARVFQESSETVKFDEMKLKQSIHTNTEKWTGEARNKFDSLLDEAAVLFQRHSDNLYTISKELESAAYEVDRVREEIERQRELERLACMRDD
;
A
#
# COMPACT_ATOMS: atom_id res chain seq x y z
N MET A 1 -0.82 19.11 -8.43
CA MET A 1 -1.17 17.86 -7.71
C MET A 1 -1.03 18.16 -6.22
N ASN A 2 -2.02 17.83 -5.38
CA ASN A 2 -1.94 18.10 -3.95
C ASN A 2 -1.30 16.90 -3.25
N SER A 3 -0.09 17.07 -2.70
CA SER A 3 0.64 16.01 -2.01
C SER A 3 -0.13 15.42 -0.82
N ASP A 4 -0.98 16.22 -0.16
CA ASP A 4 -1.83 15.75 0.94
C ASP A 4 -2.90 14.75 0.47
N GLN A 5 -3.48 14.96 -0.72
CA GLN A 5 -4.43 14.03 -1.32
C GLN A 5 -3.74 12.72 -1.71
N VAL A 6 -2.50 12.79 -2.21
CA VAL A 6 -1.71 11.61 -2.56
C VAL A 6 -1.33 10.82 -1.30
N ARG A 7 -0.95 11.50 -0.22
CA ARG A 7 -0.70 10.86 1.10
C ARG A 7 -1.96 10.22 1.67
N ALA A 8 -3.11 10.88 1.56
CA ALA A 8 -4.38 10.32 2.01
C ALA A 8 -4.70 9.03 1.25
N LEU A 9 -4.49 9.01 -0.07
CA LEU A 9 -4.67 7.81 -0.88
C LEU A 9 -3.68 6.69 -0.49
N ALA A 10 -2.40 7.03 -0.25
CA ALA A 10 -1.40 6.09 0.21
C ALA A 10 -1.82 5.38 1.51
N ARG A 11 -2.41 6.11 2.46
CA ARG A 11 -2.94 5.55 3.71
C ARG A 11 -4.08 4.56 3.47
N VAL A 12 -5.03 4.89 2.59
CA VAL A 12 -6.15 3.99 2.24
C VAL A 12 -5.63 2.66 1.67
N PHE A 13 -4.63 2.70 0.79
CA PHE A 13 -4.01 1.48 0.25
C PHE A 13 -3.29 0.66 1.32
N GLN A 14 -2.60 1.33 2.26
CA GLN A 14 -1.97 0.66 3.38
C GLN A 14 -3.00 -0.01 4.30
N GLU A 15 -4.03 0.71 4.73
CA GLU A 15 -5.10 0.19 5.59
C GLU A 15 -5.83 -0.97 4.91
N SER A 16 -6.05 -0.89 3.60
CA SER A 16 -6.64 -1.97 2.82
C SER A 16 -5.73 -3.20 2.77
N SER A 17 -4.42 -3.02 2.60
CA SER A 17 -3.45 -4.12 2.66
C SER A 17 -3.47 -4.81 4.02
N GLU A 18 -3.52 -4.05 5.11
CA GLU A 18 -3.54 -4.58 6.48
C GLU A 18 -4.85 -5.32 6.76
N THR A 19 -5.97 -4.77 6.27
CA THR A 19 -7.30 -5.41 6.36
C THR A 19 -7.33 -6.74 5.63
N VAL A 20 -6.82 -6.81 4.40
CA VAL A 20 -6.75 -8.08 3.63
C VAL A 20 -5.94 -9.13 4.37
N LYS A 21 -4.79 -8.77 4.95
CA LYS A 21 -3.95 -9.71 5.73
C LYS A 21 -4.70 -10.21 6.97
N PHE A 22 -5.42 -9.33 7.66
CA PHE A 22 -6.19 -9.69 8.84
C PHE A 22 -7.38 -10.60 8.51
N ASP A 23 -8.10 -10.31 7.44
CA ASP A 23 -9.23 -11.12 6.98
C ASP A 23 -8.78 -12.49 6.49
N GLU A 24 -7.64 -12.58 5.79
CA GLU A 24 -7.02 -13.85 5.41
C GLU A 24 -6.68 -14.69 6.65
N MET A 25 -6.07 -14.09 7.67
CA MET A 25 -5.74 -14.77 8.93
C MET A 25 -7.01 -15.32 9.60
N LYS A 26 -8.06 -14.51 9.70
CA LYS A 26 -9.35 -14.95 10.27
C LYS A 26 -9.98 -16.08 9.47
N LEU A 27 -9.94 -15.99 8.15
CA LEU A 27 -10.48 -17.02 7.27
C LEU A 27 -9.73 -18.35 7.48
N LYS A 28 -8.39 -18.33 7.50
CA LYS A 28 -7.57 -19.52 7.76
C LYS A 28 -7.87 -20.14 9.12
N GLN A 29 -8.01 -19.31 10.15
CA GLN A 29 -8.35 -19.79 11.49
C GLN A 29 -9.75 -20.43 11.52
N SER A 30 -10.76 -19.77 10.92
CA SER A 30 -12.12 -20.30 10.83
C SER A 30 -12.18 -21.63 10.07
N ILE A 31 -11.46 -21.72 8.95
CA ILE A 31 -11.33 -22.95 8.18
C ILE A 31 -10.71 -24.04 9.03
N HIS A 32 -9.57 -23.78 9.69
CA HIS A 32 -8.90 -24.75 10.53
C HIS A 32 -9.82 -25.32 11.61
N THR A 33 -10.58 -24.46 12.31
CA THR A 33 -11.56 -24.88 13.32
C THR A 33 -12.70 -25.73 12.72
N ASN A 34 -13.25 -25.33 11.57
CA ASN A 34 -14.41 -26.02 10.98
C ASN A 34 -14.06 -27.34 10.28
N THR A 35 -12.79 -27.52 9.91
CA THR A 35 -12.33 -28.66 9.12
C THR A 35 -11.37 -29.58 9.88
N GLU A 36 -11.21 -29.38 11.19
CA GLU A 36 -10.28 -30.13 12.05
C GLU A 36 -10.42 -31.66 11.91
N LYS A 37 -11.66 -32.15 11.76
CA LYS A 37 -11.97 -33.59 11.68
C LYS A 37 -11.99 -34.12 10.24
N TRP A 38 -11.81 -33.25 9.24
CA TRP A 38 -11.82 -33.67 7.84
C TRP A 38 -10.53 -34.41 7.53
N THR A 39 -10.64 -35.55 6.87
CA THR A 39 -9.49 -36.40 6.51
C THR A 39 -9.70 -37.00 5.12
N GLY A 40 -8.62 -37.57 4.56
CA GLY A 40 -8.65 -38.23 3.26
C GLY A 40 -8.49 -37.28 2.07
N GLU A 41 -8.73 -37.79 0.87
CA GLU A 41 -8.41 -37.12 -0.39
C GLU A 41 -9.16 -35.79 -0.58
N ALA A 42 -10.42 -35.72 -0.15
CA ALA A 42 -11.20 -34.48 -0.20
C ALA A 42 -10.59 -33.37 0.66
N ARG A 43 -10.02 -33.71 1.83
CA ARG A 43 -9.30 -32.77 2.68
C ARG A 43 -8.02 -32.28 2.00
N ASN A 44 -7.22 -33.18 1.44
CA ASN A 44 -5.98 -32.83 0.75
C ASN A 44 -6.23 -31.89 -0.44
N LYS A 45 -7.30 -32.14 -1.21
CA LYS A 45 -7.68 -31.28 -2.32
C LYS A 45 -8.11 -29.89 -1.85
N PHE A 46 -8.87 -29.82 -0.75
CA PHE A 46 -9.26 -28.55 -0.15
C PHE A 46 -8.05 -27.76 0.35
N ASP A 47 -7.10 -28.42 1.04
CA ASP A 47 -5.88 -27.77 1.54
C ASP A 47 -5.02 -27.23 0.40
N SER A 48 -4.87 -27.97 -0.70
CA SER A 48 -4.17 -27.49 -1.90
C SER A 48 -4.81 -26.21 -2.46
N LEU A 49 -6.15 -26.16 -2.55
CA LEU A 49 -6.85 -24.96 -3.03
C LEU A 49 -6.74 -23.79 -2.04
N LEU A 50 -6.69 -24.08 -0.73
CA LEU A 50 -6.49 -23.08 0.30
C LEU A 50 -5.09 -22.47 0.24
N ASP A 51 -4.07 -23.28 -0.01
CA ASP A 51 -2.69 -22.83 -0.18
C ASP A 51 -2.55 -21.96 -1.44
N GLU A 52 -3.19 -22.34 -2.55
CA GLU A 52 -3.24 -21.51 -3.76
C GLU A 52 -3.94 -20.16 -3.49
N ALA A 53 -5.07 -20.17 -2.79
CA ALA A 53 -5.78 -18.95 -2.41
C ALA A 53 -4.95 -18.06 -1.48
N ALA A 54 -4.21 -18.64 -0.54
CA ALA A 54 -3.32 -17.91 0.36
C ALA A 54 -2.24 -17.14 -0.41
N VAL A 55 -1.65 -17.74 -1.46
CA VAL A 55 -0.69 -17.05 -2.32
C VAL A 55 -1.34 -15.85 -3.02
N LEU A 56 -2.60 -15.96 -3.45
CA LEU A 56 -3.32 -14.86 -4.08
C LEU A 56 -3.64 -13.72 -3.10
N PHE A 57 -4.06 -14.03 -1.88
CA PHE A 57 -4.27 -13.04 -0.82
C PHE A 57 -2.98 -12.30 -0.48
N GLN A 58 -1.89 -13.04 -0.27
CA GLN A 58 -0.59 -12.47 0.01
C GLN A 58 -0.16 -11.52 -1.11
N ARG A 59 -0.21 -11.98 -2.37
CA ARG A 59 0.14 -11.15 -3.54
C ARG A 59 -0.73 -9.89 -3.63
N HIS A 60 -2.03 -10.01 -3.38
CA HIS A 60 -2.92 -8.85 -3.45
C HIS A 60 -2.58 -7.83 -2.36
N SER A 61 -2.34 -8.29 -1.13
CA SER A 61 -1.95 -7.42 -0.02
C SER A 61 -0.61 -6.73 -0.29
N ASP A 62 0.38 -7.45 -0.81
CA ASP A 62 1.70 -6.89 -1.11
C ASP A 62 1.64 -5.87 -2.26
N ASN A 63 0.76 -6.09 -3.25
CA ASN A 63 0.51 -5.09 -4.30
C ASN A 63 -0.08 -3.80 -3.72
N LEU A 64 -1.08 -3.90 -2.84
CA LEU A 64 -1.69 -2.73 -2.19
C LEU A 64 -0.65 -1.96 -1.35
N TYR A 65 0.18 -2.68 -0.60
CA TYR A 65 1.27 -2.10 0.17
C TYR A 65 2.31 -1.41 -0.73
N THR A 66 2.67 -2.03 -1.85
CA THR A 66 3.62 -1.44 -2.81
C THR A 66 3.07 -0.15 -3.42
N ILE A 67 1.80 -0.15 -3.85
CA ILE A 67 1.11 1.05 -4.35
C ILE A 67 1.12 2.16 -3.30
N SER A 68 0.84 1.83 -2.04
CA SER A 68 0.91 2.79 -0.94
C SER A 68 2.30 3.45 -0.86
N LYS A 69 3.37 2.67 -0.94
CA LYS A 69 4.75 3.18 -0.89
C LYS A 69 5.13 4.02 -2.09
N GLU A 70 4.69 3.64 -3.28
CA GLU A 70 4.89 4.45 -4.49
C GLU A 70 4.17 5.80 -4.40
N LEU A 71 2.93 5.82 -3.89
CA LEU A 71 2.19 7.06 -3.67
C LEU A 71 2.84 7.94 -2.61
N GLU A 72 3.32 7.36 -1.51
CA GLU A 72 4.05 8.09 -0.46
C GLU A 72 5.33 8.74 -1.02
N SER A 73 6.08 7.99 -1.82
CA SER A 73 7.27 8.51 -2.52
C SER A 73 6.90 9.62 -3.50
N ALA A 74 5.84 9.44 -4.29
CA ALA A 74 5.40 10.45 -5.25
C ALA A 74 4.97 11.75 -4.56
N ALA A 75 4.29 11.66 -3.40
CA ALA A 75 3.93 12.82 -2.61
C ALA A 75 5.16 13.59 -2.10
N TYR A 76 6.20 12.87 -1.66
CA TYR A 76 7.47 13.46 -1.25
C TYR A 76 8.17 14.19 -2.41
N GLU A 77 8.23 13.56 -3.59
CA GLU A 77 8.82 14.17 -4.78
C GLU A 77 8.10 15.44 -5.20
N VAL A 78 6.76 15.46 -5.12
CA VAL A 78 5.95 16.64 -5.41
C VAL A 78 6.29 17.80 -4.46
N ASP A 79 6.43 17.53 -3.17
CA ASP A 79 6.78 18.56 -2.19
C ASP A 79 8.19 19.09 -2.41
N ARG A 80 9.16 18.20 -2.66
CA ARG A 80 10.54 18.61 -2.96
C ARG A 80 10.62 19.53 -4.17
N VAL A 81 9.91 19.19 -5.25
CA VAL A 81 9.87 20.03 -6.47
C VAL A 81 9.18 21.36 -6.19
N ARG A 82 8.14 21.38 -5.37
CA ARG A 82 7.46 22.62 -4.99
C ARG A 82 8.36 23.55 -4.19
N GLU A 83 9.05 23.02 -3.18
CA GLU A 83 10.02 23.77 -2.38
C GLU A 83 11.17 24.33 -3.25
N GLU A 84 11.65 23.54 -4.22
CA GLU A 84 12.65 23.98 -5.20
C GLU A 84 12.18 25.17 -6.02
N ILE A 85 10.96 25.11 -6.56
CA ILE A 85 10.35 26.20 -7.34
C ILE A 85 10.20 27.47 -6.49
N GLU A 86 9.74 27.33 -5.24
CA GLU A 86 9.59 28.46 -4.33
C GLU A 86 10.94 29.12 -4.00
N ARG A 87 11.98 28.31 -3.79
CA ARG A 87 13.35 28.81 -3.56
C ARG A 87 13.93 29.53 -4.77
N GLN A 88 13.76 28.99 -5.97
CA GLN A 88 14.23 29.62 -7.22
C GLN A 88 13.55 30.98 -7.44
N ARG A 89 12.24 31.06 -7.21
CA ARG A 89 11.49 32.34 -7.31
C ARG A 89 11.98 33.38 -6.31
N GLU A 90 12.34 32.98 -5.10
CA GLU A 90 12.86 33.91 -4.09
C GLU A 90 14.27 34.40 -4.45
N LEU A 91 15.13 33.52 -4.97
CA LEU A 91 16.45 33.90 -5.48
C LEU A 91 16.34 34.91 -6.64
N GLU A 92 15.41 34.70 -7.57
CA GLU A 92 15.14 35.63 -8.67
C GLU A 92 14.69 37.01 -8.16
N ARG A 93 13.79 37.06 -7.16
CA ARG A 93 13.37 38.33 -6.54
C ARG A 93 14.55 39.07 -5.90
N LEU A 94 15.38 38.35 -5.14
CA LEU A 94 16.54 38.94 -4.47
C LEU A 94 17.58 39.42 -5.48
N ALA A 95 17.77 38.72 -6.59
CA ALA A 95 18.67 39.14 -7.67
C ALA A 95 18.18 40.44 -8.32
N CYS A 96 16.88 40.52 -8.67
CA CYS A 96 16.30 41.75 -9.21
C CYS A 96 16.44 42.95 -8.25
N MET A 97 16.29 42.75 -6.94
CA MET A 97 16.45 43.86 -5.97
C MET A 97 17.91 44.27 -5.70
N ARG A 98 18.90 43.48 -6.14
CA ARG A 98 20.33 43.78 -5.95
C ARG A 98 20.94 44.56 -7.12
N ASP A 99 20.28 44.53 -8.28
CA ASP A 99 20.73 45.15 -9.51
C ASP A 99 20.09 46.56 -9.75
N ASP A 100 19.25 47.03 -8.82
CA ASP A 100 18.72 48.41 -8.70
C ASP A 100 19.50 49.23 -7.65
#